data_AF-A0A2S5LBI9-F1
#
_entry.id   AF-A0A2S5LBI9-F1
#
_cell.length_a   1.000
_cell.length_b   1.000
_cell.length_c   1.000
_cell.angle_alpha   90.00
_cell.angle_beta   90.00
_cell.angle_gamma   90.00
#
_symmetry.space_group_name_H-M   'P 1'
#
loop_
_entity.id
_entity.type
_entity.pdbx_description
1 polymer ?
#
loop_
_entity_poly.entity_id
_entity_poly.type
_entity_poly.pdbx_seq_one_letter_code
_entity_poly.pdbx_strand_id
1 'polypeptide(L)'
;VMYRRERAVMVEPRDKGLVLWTLRFADEVRDPKDYLDKIGAEPPNAKALTLISKLIDERKSHWDPAMTHDPVQAQLLDIISGKKKEHTPARGKKQAPAAPSNVVNIMDALRKSIDAEKRGSKRR
;
A
#
# COMPACT_ATOMS: atom_id res chain seq x y z
N VAL A 1 -5.53 9.41 -9.10
CA VAL A 1 -5.49 10.63 -8.27
C VAL A 1 -6.83 11.34 -8.38
N MET A 2 -7.65 11.35 -7.31
CA MET A 2 -9.00 11.97 -7.31
C MET A 2 -9.11 13.26 -6.48
N TYR A 3 -8.09 13.68 -5.74
CA TYR A 3 -8.27 14.53 -4.55
C TYR A 3 -8.31 16.07 -4.78
N ARG A 4 -8.44 16.60 -6.01
CA ARG A 4 -8.33 18.06 -6.23
C ARG A 4 -9.25 18.68 -7.29
N ARG A 5 -10.19 17.92 -7.84
CA ARG A 5 -11.13 18.45 -8.84
C ARG A 5 -12.56 18.19 -8.39
N GLU A 6 -13.38 19.23 -8.44
CA GLU A 6 -14.83 19.10 -8.32
C GLU A 6 -15.35 18.25 -9.47
N ARG A 7 -16.36 17.42 -9.21
CA ARG A 7 -17.00 16.56 -10.21
C ARG A 7 -18.49 16.64 -10.05
N ALA A 8 -19.21 16.59 -11.17
CA ALA A 8 -20.63 16.36 -11.14
C ALA A 8 -20.90 14.96 -10.58
N VAL A 9 -21.81 14.85 -9.62
CA VAL A 9 -22.16 13.59 -8.97
C VAL A 9 -23.67 13.43 -8.92
N MET A 10 -24.13 12.20 -9.00
CA MET A 10 -25.52 11.81 -8.73
C MET A 10 -25.53 11.01 -7.44
N VAL A 11 -26.40 11.39 -6.51
CA VAL A 11 -26.56 10.68 -5.24
C VAL A 11 -27.91 9.99 -5.24
N GLU A 12 -27.90 8.69 -4.94
CA GLU A 12 -29.08 7.84 -4.92
C GLU A 12 -29.21 7.17 -3.54
N PRO A 13 -30.38 7.19 -2.89
CA PRO A 13 -30.60 6.42 -1.67
C PRO A 13 -30.57 4.92 -1.98
N ARG A 14 -29.80 4.16 -1.21
CA ARG A 14 -29.71 2.70 -1.34
C ARG A 14 -29.67 2.04 0.03
N ASP A 15 -30.65 1.19 0.28
CA ASP A 15 -30.84 0.49 1.55
C ASP A 15 -30.85 1.48 2.75
N LYS A 16 -29.85 1.39 3.64
CA LYS A 16 -29.68 2.28 4.80
C LYS A 16 -28.67 3.42 4.56
N GLY A 17 -28.26 3.63 3.31
CA GLY A 17 -27.20 4.57 2.96
C GLY A 17 -27.42 5.30 1.64
N LEU A 18 -26.34 5.89 1.13
CA LEU A 18 -26.32 6.64 -0.12
C LEU A 18 -25.24 6.06 -1.04
N VAL A 19 -25.56 5.92 -2.33
CA VAL A 19 -24.59 5.62 -3.38
C VAL A 19 -24.30 6.93 -4.13
N LEU A 20 -23.01 7.23 -4.28
CA LEU A 20 -22.53 8.39 -5.05
C LEU A 20 -21.96 7.91 -6.37
N TRP A 21 -22.61 8.29 -7.46
CA TRP A 21 -22.15 8.07 -8.83
C TRP A 21 -21.39 9.30 -9.33
N THR A 22 -20.15 9.12 -9.78
CA THR A 22 -19.40 10.20 -10.41
C THR A 22 -19.77 10.28 -11.89
N LEU A 23 -20.24 11.44 -12.35
CA LEU A 23 -20.62 11.65 -13.74
C LEU A 23 -19.40 12.00 -14.60
N ARG A 24 -19.42 11.51 -15.84
CA ARG A 24 -18.42 11.82 -16.88
C ARG A 24 -18.77 13.15 -17.56
N PHE A 25 -17.77 13.97 -17.87
CA PHE A 25 -17.99 15.19 -18.64
C PHE A 25 -18.14 14.89 -20.13
N ALA A 26 -18.70 15.83 -20.90
CA ALA A 26 -19.01 15.64 -22.32
C ALA A 26 -17.76 15.34 -23.17
N ASP A 27 -16.60 15.85 -22.78
CA ASP A 27 -15.30 15.58 -23.41
C ASP A 27 -14.71 14.19 -23.09
N GLU A 28 -15.18 13.54 -22.01
CA GLU A 28 -14.81 12.16 -21.66
C GLU A 28 -15.70 11.12 -22.37
N VAL A 29 -16.86 11.52 -22.91
CA VAL A 29 -17.80 10.65 -23.61
C VAL A 29 -17.48 10.68 -25.11
N ARG A 30 -17.17 9.50 -25.66
CA ARG A 30 -16.91 9.36 -27.11
C ARG A 30 -18.21 9.28 -27.89
N ASP A 31 -18.22 9.85 -29.10
CA ASP A 31 -19.38 9.73 -30.00
C ASP A 31 -19.57 8.25 -30.37
N PRO A 32 -20.75 7.66 -30.12
CA PRO A 32 -21.04 6.30 -30.53
C PRO A 32 -20.84 6.06 -32.04
N LYS A 33 -21.08 7.07 -32.89
CA LYS A 33 -20.95 6.95 -34.35
C LYS A 33 -19.54 6.57 -34.78
N ASP A 34 -18.52 7.15 -34.14
CA ASP A 34 -17.11 6.86 -34.41
C ASP A 34 -16.76 5.36 -34.33
N TYR A 35 -17.53 4.59 -33.56
CA TYR A 35 -17.30 3.16 -33.33
C TYR A 35 -18.38 2.25 -33.91
N LEU A 36 -19.63 2.70 -33.92
CA LEU A 36 -20.79 1.87 -34.23
C LEU A 36 -21.33 2.07 -35.65
N ASP A 37 -20.84 3.06 -36.41
CA ASP A 37 -21.31 3.34 -37.78
C ASP A 37 -21.17 2.15 -38.75
N LYS A 38 -20.27 1.21 -38.47
CA LYS A 38 -20.05 0.00 -39.27
C LYS A 38 -21.01 -1.15 -38.93
N ILE A 39 -21.78 -1.02 -37.86
CA ILE A 39 -22.73 -2.06 -37.43
C ILE A 39 -24.06 -1.76 -38.14
N GLY A 40 -24.46 -2.68 -39.03
CA GLY A 40 -25.75 -2.58 -39.72
C GLY A 40 -26.92 -2.64 -38.74
N ALA A 41 -28.02 -1.96 -39.07
CA ALA A 41 -29.26 -1.97 -38.30
C ALA A 41 -30.09 -3.26 -38.46
N GLU A 42 -29.51 -4.30 -39.05
CA GLU A 42 -30.19 -5.57 -39.30
C GLU A 42 -30.40 -6.35 -38.01
N PRO A 43 -31.56 -7.00 -37.84
CA PRO A 43 -31.81 -7.82 -36.67
C PRO A 43 -30.82 -9.01 -36.65
N PRO A 44 -30.28 -9.36 -35.47
CA PRO A 44 -29.38 -10.50 -35.33
C PRO A 44 -30.06 -11.81 -35.75
N ASN A 45 -29.28 -12.74 -36.30
CA ASN A 45 -29.77 -14.05 -36.72
C ASN A 45 -30.36 -14.83 -35.52
N ALA A 46 -31.66 -15.12 -35.59
CA ALA A 46 -32.41 -15.80 -34.52
C ALA A 46 -31.85 -17.18 -34.11
N LYS A 47 -31.29 -17.95 -35.06
CA LYS A 47 -30.66 -19.24 -34.77
C LYS A 47 -29.38 -19.07 -33.96
N ALA A 48 -28.56 -18.08 -34.31
CA ALA A 48 -27.33 -17.76 -33.61
C ALA A 48 -27.62 -17.26 -32.19
N LEU A 49 -28.61 -16.36 -32.04
CA LEU A 49 -29.07 -15.90 -30.72
C LEU A 49 -29.50 -17.04 -29.82
N THR A 50 -30.33 -17.96 -30.33
CA THR A 50 -30.83 -19.10 -29.55
C THR A 50 -29.67 -20.00 -29.08
N LEU A 51 -28.67 -20.22 -29.94
CA LEU A 51 -27.49 -21.01 -29.60
C LEU A 51 -26.64 -20.33 -28.51
N ILE A 52 -26.39 -19.03 -28.64
CA ILE A 52 -25.62 -18.27 -27.64
C ILE A 52 -26.39 -18.18 -26.32
N SER A 53 -27.71 -17.98 -26.33
CA SER A 53 -28.52 -17.99 -25.12
C SER A 53 -28.42 -19.31 -24.37
N LYS A 54 -28.49 -20.46 -25.06
CA LYS A 54 -28.27 -21.78 -24.44
C LYS A 54 -26.89 -21.89 -23.81
N LEU A 55 -25.85 -21.42 -24.49
CA LEU A 55 -24.48 -21.43 -23.95
C LEU A 55 -24.35 -20.57 -22.68
N ILE A 56 -25.02 -19.41 -22.65
CA ILE A 56 -25.05 -18.55 -21.46
C ILE A 56 -25.81 -19.26 -20.33
N ASP A 57 -26.94 -19.90 -20.63
CA ASP A 57 -27.73 -20.64 -19.65
C ASP A 57 -26.99 -21.84 -19.06
N GLU A 58 -26.15 -22.53 -19.85
CA GLU A 58 -25.30 -23.61 -19.39
C GLU A 58 -24.13 -23.13 -18.51
N ARG A 59 -23.65 -21.90 -18.74
CA ARG A 59 -22.45 -21.36 -18.07
C ARG A 59 -22.73 -20.34 -16.97
N LYS A 60 -23.99 -19.92 -16.81
CA LYS A 60 -24.36 -18.96 -15.75
C LYS A 60 -24.13 -19.59 -14.38
N SER A 61 -23.72 -18.75 -13.44
CA SER A 61 -23.55 -19.12 -12.04
C SER A 61 -24.03 -17.99 -11.15
N HIS A 62 -24.29 -18.28 -9.88
CA HIS A 62 -24.61 -17.25 -8.89
C HIS A 62 -23.35 -16.44 -8.62
N TRP A 63 -23.45 -15.12 -8.72
CA TRP A 63 -22.34 -14.24 -8.41
C TRP A 63 -21.95 -14.33 -6.93
N ASP A 64 -20.66 -14.55 -6.67
CA ASP A 64 -20.05 -14.46 -5.36
C ASP A 64 -18.87 -13.46 -5.45
N PRO A 65 -18.77 -12.45 -4.56
CA PRO A 65 -17.61 -11.57 -4.48
C PRO A 65 -16.25 -12.29 -4.48
N ALA A 66 -16.18 -13.52 -3.95
CA ALA A 66 -14.98 -14.34 -3.96
C ALA A 66 -14.58 -14.84 -5.36
N MET A 67 -15.43 -14.72 -6.39
CA MET A 67 -15.07 -15.09 -7.76
C MET A 67 -14.08 -14.13 -8.41
N THR A 68 -13.90 -12.93 -7.86
CA THR A 68 -12.96 -11.93 -8.38
C THR A 68 -11.78 -11.79 -7.44
N HIS A 69 -10.58 -11.98 -7.98
CA HIS A 69 -9.32 -11.79 -7.26
C HIS A 69 -8.40 -10.86 -8.04
N ASP A 70 -7.62 -10.05 -7.33
CA ASP A 70 -6.57 -9.22 -7.92
C ASP A 70 -5.25 -10.02 -7.95
N PRO A 71 -4.86 -10.60 -9.10
CA PRO A 71 -3.62 -11.36 -9.20
C PRO A 71 -2.38 -10.49 -8.98
N VAL A 72 -2.46 -9.18 -9.28
CA VAL A 72 -1.35 -8.25 -9.10
C VAL A 72 -1.13 -7.99 -7.62
N GLN A 73 -2.21 -7.72 -6.88
CA GLN A 73 -2.12 -7.54 -5.43
C GLN A 73 -1.61 -8.81 -4.74
N ALA A 74 -2.06 -9.99 -5.16
CA ALA A 74 -1.59 -11.27 -4.60
C ALA A 74 -0.08 -11.45 -4.80
N GLN A 75 0.42 -11.27 -6.03
CA GLN A 75 1.84 -11.36 -6.33
C GLN A 75 2.66 -10.32 -5.57
N LEU A 76 2.14 -9.10 -5.40
CA LEU A 76 2.82 -8.07 -4.64
C LEU A 76 2.97 -8.45 -3.16
N LEU A 77 1.93 -9.02 -2.56
CA LEU A 77 1.97 -9.51 -1.18
C LEU A 77 2.98 -10.65 -1.02
N ASP A 78 3.07 -11.55 -2.01
CA ASP A 78 4.05 -12.63 -2.01
C ASP A 78 5.48 -12.09 -2.04
N ILE A 79 5.77 -11.13 -2.93
CA ILE A 79 7.08 -10.47 -3.00
C ILE A 79 7.43 -9.77 -1.69
N ILE A 80 6.47 -9.03 -1.10
CA ILE A 80 6.68 -8.36 0.20
C ILE A 80 6.99 -9.39 1.29
N SER A 81 6.28 -10.52 1.30
CA SER A 81 6.50 -11.59 2.28
C SER A 81 7.89 -12.23 2.13
N GLY A 82 8.35 -12.44 0.89
CA GLY A 82 9.69 -12.95 0.59
C GLY A 82 10.77 -12.00 1.10
N LYS A 83 10.64 -10.71 0.80
CA LYS A 83 11.59 -9.68 1.27
C LYS A 83 11.60 -9.54 2.79
N LYS A 84 10.45 -9.64 3.46
CA LYS A 84 10.37 -9.60 4.94
C LYS A 84 11.09 -10.79 5.59
N LYS A 85 11.03 -11.98 4.98
CA LYS A 85 11.71 -13.19 5.48
C LYS A 85 13.23 -13.06 5.36
N GLU A 86 13.72 -12.52 4.24
CA GLU A 86 15.16 -12.26 4.03
C GLU A 86 15.72 -11.14 4.92
N HIS A 87 14.90 -10.14 5.25
CA HIS A 87 15.29 -9.01 6.12
C HIS A 87 15.06 -9.24 7.62
N THR A 88 15.04 -10.47 8.12
CA THR A 88 15.02 -10.69 9.57
C THR A 88 16.27 -10.05 10.16
N PRO A 89 16.16 -8.91 10.89
CA PRO A 89 17.34 -8.30 11.48
C PRO A 89 17.88 -9.32 12.47
N ALA A 90 19.18 -9.64 12.40
CA ALA A 90 19.81 -10.46 13.41
C ALA A 90 19.41 -9.84 14.76
N ARG A 91 18.58 -10.55 15.53
CA ARG A 91 18.10 -10.11 16.84
C ARG A 91 19.37 -9.79 17.60
N GLY A 92 19.63 -8.49 17.80
CA GLY A 92 20.90 -8.01 18.30
C GLY A 92 21.27 -8.86 19.50
N LYS A 93 22.39 -9.60 19.42
CA LYS A 93 22.95 -10.25 20.59
C LYS A 93 22.98 -9.15 21.63
N LYS A 94 22.20 -9.29 22.71
CA LYS A 94 22.28 -8.38 23.86
C LYS A 94 23.76 -8.32 24.19
N GLN A 95 24.40 -7.18 23.94
CA GLN A 95 25.78 -6.99 24.37
C GLN A 95 25.75 -7.25 25.87
N ALA A 96 26.55 -8.24 26.31
CA ALA A 96 26.79 -8.44 27.72
C ALA A 96 27.19 -7.09 28.33
N PRO A 97 26.76 -6.77 29.58
CA PRO A 97 27.07 -5.47 30.17
C PRO A 97 28.58 -5.23 30.06
N ALA A 98 28.95 -4.12 29.40
CA ALA A 98 30.33 -3.73 29.23
C ALA A 98 30.98 -3.67 30.63
N ALA A 99 32.11 -4.36 30.78
CA ALA A 99 32.93 -4.25 31.99
C ALA A 99 33.20 -2.76 32.28
N PRO A 100 33.22 -2.33 33.56
CA PRO A 100 33.37 -0.93 33.89
C PRO A 100 34.65 -0.40 33.26
N SER A 101 34.49 0.52 32.31
CA SER A 101 35.59 1.24 31.69
C SER A 101 36.31 2.00 32.78
N ASN A 102 37.62 1.73 32.95
CA ASN A 102 38.50 2.50 33.82
C ASN A 102 38.71 3.89 33.20
N VAL A 103 37.66 4.73 33.25
CA VAL A 103 37.70 6.12 32.82
C VAL A 103 38.45 6.86 33.91
N VAL A 104 39.75 7.05 33.69
CA VAL A 104 40.52 8.02 34.44
C VAL A 104 39.98 9.39 34.05
N ASN A 105 39.14 9.97 34.90
CA ASN A 105 38.67 11.34 34.75
C ASN A 105 39.88 12.28 34.83
N ILE A 106 40.28 12.86 33.69
CA ILE A 106 41.45 13.72 33.56
C ILE A 106 41.38 14.90 34.53
N MET A 107 40.18 15.39 34.86
CA MET A 107 39.99 16.48 35.83
C MET A 107 40.30 16.04 37.27
N ASP A 108 40.02 14.79 37.63
CA ASP A 108 40.36 14.24 38.94
C ASP A 108 41.86 13.91 39.04
N ALA A 109 42.46 13.45 37.95
CA ALA A 109 43.91 13.28 37.86
C ALA A 109 44.65 14.63 37.99
N LEU A 110 44.13 15.69 37.37
CA LEU A 110 44.67 17.04 37.47
C LEU A 110 44.53 17.63 38.87
N ARG A 111 43.35 17.46 39.51
CA ARG A 111 43.14 17.88 40.91
C ARG A 111 44.11 17.20 41.86
N LYS A 112 44.33 15.89 41.70
CA LYS A 112 45.32 15.15 42.51
C LYS A 112 46.75 15.65 42.28
N SER A 113 47.10 16.04 41.05
CA SER A 113 48.43 16.60 40.75
C SER A 113 48.65 17.95 41.43
N ILE A 114 47.65 18.83 41.42
CA ILE A 114 47.74 20.16 42.05
C ILE A 114 47.79 20.05 43.58
N ASP A 115 47.02 19.13 44.17
CA ASP A 115 47.04 18.91 45.63
C ASP A 115 48.35 18.28 46.12
N ALA A 116 48.99 17.43 45.30
CA ALA A 116 50.31 16.89 45.59
C ALA A 116 51.40 17.97 45.55
N GLU A 117 51.31 18.91 44.60
CA GLU A 117 52.25 20.03 44.46
C GLU A 117 52.13 21.02 45.63
N LYS A 118 50.92 21.29 46.14
CA LYS A 118 50.70 22.13 47.33
C LYS A 118 51.25 21.52 48.63
N ARG A 119 51.33 20.19 48.75
CA ARG A 119 51.87 19.53 49.96
C ARG A 119 53.40 19.47 50.00
N GLY A 120 54.08 19.65 48.87
CA GLY A 120 55.55 19.67 48.79
C GLY A 120 56.21 20.98 49.24
N SER A 121 55.48 22.09 49.27
CA SER A 121 56.03 23.44 49.55
C SER A 121 56.13 23.81 51.04
N LYS A 122 55.78 22.92 51.98
CA LYS A 122 55.82 23.20 53.44
C LYS A 122 56.81 22.35 54.22
N ARG A 123 57.94 22.01 53.59
CA ARG A 123 59.09 21.38 54.28
C ARG A 123 60.41 21.98 53.80
N ARG A 124 60.63 23.23 54.20
CA ARG A 124 61.95 23.83 54.41
C ARG A 124 61.86 24.71 55.65
#